data_AF-A0A7J4DX41-F1
#
_entry.id   AF-A0A7J4DX41-F1
#
_cell.length_a   1.000
_cell.length_b   1.000
_cell.length_c   1.000
_cell.angle_alpha   90.00
_cell.angle_beta   90.00
_cell.angle_gamma   90.00
#
_symmetry.space_group_name_H-M   'P 1'
#
loop_
_entity.id
_entity.type
_entity.pdbx_description
1 polymer ?
#
loop_
_entity_poly.entity_id
_entity_poly.type
_entity_poly.pdbx_seq_one_letter_code
_entity_poly.pdbx_strand_id
1 'polypeptide(L)'
;MTRVSAEEYRLKFFREYGFVRKRCKSCGTYFWTLNSKQDYCNDVPCTRYRFFEVDRRVGSLSVREAREKFIEFFRRNGHEVVEPRPVVARWREDLYLTIASIVVFQPHVTSGLTPPPANPLVIVQPCIRLEDIDSVGLTLGRHLTSFEMGGHHAFNYPGKDVYWKDETVEYAFKFFTEELGIPPEEITFKESWWEGGGNAGPSFVDEQSLLDFETLQHNQLVLHLNDKYNPLIY
;
A
#
# COMPACT_ATOMS: atom_id res chain seq x y z
N MET A 1 -11.23 -13.04 -12.82
CA MET A 1 -10.03 -12.90 -11.98
C MET A 1 -8.85 -13.49 -12.74
N THR A 2 -8.06 -12.63 -13.38
CA THR A 2 -6.78 -13.02 -13.97
C THR A 2 -5.91 -13.54 -12.83
N ARG A 3 -5.69 -14.86 -12.76
CA ARG A 3 -4.92 -15.47 -11.68
C ARG A 3 -3.45 -15.08 -11.88
N VAL A 4 -3.01 -14.06 -11.16
CA VAL A 4 -1.61 -13.71 -11.05
C VAL A 4 -0.84 -14.92 -10.55
N SER A 5 0.36 -15.17 -11.10
CA SER A 5 1.21 -16.27 -10.67
C SER A 5 1.57 -16.12 -9.19
N ALA A 6 1.63 -17.23 -8.46
CA ALA A 6 2.11 -17.22 -7.07
C ALA A 6 3.56 -16.70 -6.94
N GLU A 7 4.34 -16.73 -8.02
CA GLU A 7 5.69 -16.17 -8.07
C GLU A 7 5.71 -14.65 -7.87
N GLU A 8 4.67 -13.92 -8.28
CA GLU A 8 4.62 -12.46 -8.11
C GLU A 8 4.62 -12.02 -6.65
N TYR A 9 4.26 -12.94 -5.74
CA TYR A 9 4.22 -12.74 -4.30
C TYR A 9 5.41 -13.36 -3.54
N ARG A 10 6.29 -14.10 -4.23
CA ARG A 10 7.45 -14.79 -3.63
C ARG A 10 8.70 -13.90 -3.70
N LEU A 11 8.72 -12.90 -2.84
CA LEU A 11 9.82 -11.94 -2.76
C LEU A 11 11.07 -12.54 -2.10
N LYS A 12 12.25 -12.06 -2.48
CA LYS A 12 13.52 -12.41 -1.82
C LYS A 12 13.51 -11.92 -0.37
N PHE A 13 12.95 -10.75 -0.13
CA PHE A 13 12.74 -10.17 1.20
C PHE A 13 12.16 -11.21 2.18
N PHE A 14 11.07 -11.87 1.82
CA PHE A 14 10.42 -12.84 2.71
C PHE A 14 11.33 -14.02 3.05
N ARG A 15 12.06 -14.53 2.06
CA ARG A 15 13.00 -15.65 2.27
C ARG A 15 14.15 -15.24 3.20
N GLU A 16 14.69 -14.05 3.00
CA GLU A 16 15.88 -13.56 3.72
C GLU A 16 15.54 -13.16 5.17
N TYR A 17 14.35 -12.60 5.39
CA TYR A 17 13.86 -12.24 6.72
C TYR A 17 13.20 -13.41 7.47
N GLY A 18 13.06 -14.58 6.83
CA GLY A 18 12.52 -15.80 7.46
C GLY A 18 11.00 -15.85 7.56
N PHE A 19 10.29 -15.07 6.74
CA PHE A 19 8.84 -15.16 6.62
C PHE A 19 8.42 -16.50 6.02
N VAL A 20 7.34 -17.06 6.56
CA VAL A 20 6.71 -18.26 6.04
C VAL A 20 5.39 -17.91 5.35
N ARG A 21 5.19 -18.45 4.15
CA ARG A 21 3.93 -18.32 3.41
C ARG A 21 2.92 -19.33 3.95
N LYS A 22 1.79 -18.83 4.44
CA LYS A 22 0.69 -19.64 4.98
C LYS A 22 -0.61 -19.35 4.23
N ARG A 23 -1.59 -20.23 4.38
CA ARG A 23 -2.94 -20.06 3.82
C ARG A 23 -3.91 -19.85 4.97
N CYS A 24 -4.66 -18.75 4.94
CA CYS A 24 -5.63 -18.42 5.98
C CYS A 24 -6.70 -19.51 6.08
N LYS A 25 -6.96 -20.02 7.28
CA LYS A 25 -7.99 -21.04 7.52
C LYS A 25 -9.42 -20.53 7.31
N SER A 26 -9.65 -19.21 7.31
CA SER A 26 -10.96 -18.60 7.13
C SER A 26 -11.22 -18.23 5.66
N CYS A 27 -10.52 -17.23 5.12
CA CYS A 27 -10.75 -16.76 3.74
C CYS A 27 -10.02 -17.55 2.65
N GLY A 28 -9.07 -18.43 3.03
CA GLY A 28 -8.28 -19.20 2.07
C GLY A 28 -7.21 -18.41 1.31
N THR A 29 -7.07 -17.10 1.54
CA THR A 29 -6.03 -16.24 0.97
C THR A 29 -4.66 -16.56 1.56
N TYR A 30 -3.61 -16.46 0.74
CA TYR A 30 -2.23 -16.63 1.20
C TYR A 30 -1.72 -15.36 1.89
N PHE A 31 -0.86 -15.55 2.89
CA PHE A 31 -0.22 -14.46 3.62
C PHE A 31 1.17 -14.88 4.09
N TRP A 32 2.01 -13.91 4.38
CA TRP A 32 3.37 -14.09 4.89
C TRP A 32 3.45 -13.60 6.33
N THR A 33 4.07 -14.39 7.20
CA THR A 33 4.23 -14.08 8.63
C THR A 33 5.56 -14.63 9.15
N LEU A 34 6.13 -13.99 10.17
CA LEU A 34 7.25 -14.56 10.94
C LEU A 34 6.77 -15.58 11.99
N ASN A 35 5.47 -15.56 12.34
CA ASN A 35 4.89 -16.48 13.30
C ASN A 35 4.46 -17.79 12.62
N SER A 36 5.31 -18.81 12.70
CA SER A 36 5.03 -20.15 12.14
C SER A 36 3.75 -20.81 12.67
N LYS A 37 3.24 -20.39 13.84
CA LYS A 37 2.02 -20.91 14.45
C LYS A 37 0.74 -20.14 14.04
N GLN A 38 0.86 -19.00 13.36
CA GLN A 38 -0.31 -18.18 12.97
C GLN A 38 -1.16 -18.85 11.90
N ASP A 39 -2.47 -19.00 12.15
CA ASP A 39 -3.38 -19.73 11.25
C ASP A 39 -4.29 -18.84 10.37
N TYR A 40 -4.35 -17.55 10.69
CA TYR A 40 -5.24 -16.58 10.05
C TYR A 40 -4.45 -15.39 9.53
N CYS A 41 -4.96 -14.69 8.51
CA CYS A 41 -4.29 -13.55 7.88
C CYS A 41 -4.39 -12.24 8.68
N ASN A 42 -4.95 -12.28 9.88
CA ASN A 42 -5.13 -11.14 10.80
C ASN A 42 -5.96 -9.95 10.26
N ASP A 43 -6.75 -10.19 9.21
CA ASP A 43 -7.73 -9.25 8.64
C ASP A 43 -9.16 -9.60 9.12
N VAL A 44 -10.03 -8.60 9.24
CA VAL A 44 -11.44 -8.73 9.60
C VAL A 44 -12.29 -9.04 8.34
N PRO A 45 -13.01 -10.19 8.29
CA PRO A 45 -13.57 -10.89 9.44
C PRO A 45 -12.85 -12.19 9.83
N CYS A 46 -11.69 -12.49 9.25
CA CYS A 46 -10.95 -13.72 9.56
C CYS A 46 -10.48 -13.76 11.02
N THR A 47 -10.15 -12.60 11.58
CA THR A 47 -9.83 -12.41 13.00
C THR A 47 -10.60 -11.20 13.55
N ARG A 48 -10.58 -11.06 14.88
CA ARG A 48 -11.00 -9.81 15.54
C ARG A 48 -9.82 -8.83 15.55
N TYR A 49 -10.10 -7.56 15.82
CA TYR A 49 -9.07 -6.58 16.10
C TYR A 49 -8.24 -7.00 17.31
N ARG A 50 -6.92 -6.81 17.22
CA ARG A 50 -5.96 -7.15 18.29
C ARG A 50 -4.95 -6.03 18.56
N PHE A 51 -5.12 -4.85 17.98
CA PHE A 51 -4.17 -3.73 18.15
C PHE A 51 -4.03 -3.26 19.61
N PHE A 52 -5.02 -3.56 20.47
CA PHE A 52 -4.97 -3.30 21.91
C PHE A 52 -4.16 -4.34 22.69
N GLU A 53 -3.79 -5.46 22.06
CA GLU A 53 -2.96 -6.53 22.62
C GLU A 53 -1.48 -6.41 22.20
N VAL A 54 -1.20 -5.57 21.20
CA VAL A 54 0.16 -5.38 20.66
C VAL A 54 0.94 -4.40 21.53
N ASP A 55 1.99 -4.89 22.17
CA ASP A 55 2.93 -4.07 22.94
C ASP A 55 3.88 -3.32 21.99
N ARG A 56 3.46 -2.11 21.60
CA ARG A 56 4.27 -1.24 20.75
C ARG A 56 5.21 -0.37 21.60
N ARG A 57 6.45 -0.24 21.14
CA ARG A 57 7.46 0.59 21.83
C ARG A 57 7.17 2.09 21.76
N VAL A 58 6.32 2.53 20.83
CA VAL A 58 5.97 3.94 20.62
C VAL A 58 4.61 4.28 21.22
N GLY A 59 4.51 5.40 21.93
CA GLY A 59 3.27 5.90 22.51
C GLY A 59 2.20 6.30 21.48
N SER A 60 1.08 6.86 21.96
CA SER A 60 0.06 7.46 21.08
C SER A 60 0.65 8.60 20.26
N LEU A 61 0.33 8.63 18.96
CA LEU A 61 0.70 9.69 18.04
C LEU A 61 -0.56 10.49 17.67
N SER A 62 -0.43 11.80 17.60
CA SER A 62 -1.38 12.65 16.87
C SER A 62 -1.25 12.41 15.36
N VAL A 63 -2.27 12.82 14.59
CA VAL A 63 -2.24 12.74 13.12
C VAL A 63 -1.03 13.47 12.55
N ARG A 64 -0.68 14.64 13.12
CA ARG A 64 0.49 15.40 12.69
C ARG A 64 1.80 14.64 12.95
N GLU A 65 1.96 14.05 14.14
CA GLU A 65 3.17 13.29 14.47
C GLU A 65 3.30 12.02 13.61
N ALA A 66 2.20 11.32 13.35
CA ALA A 66 2.19 10.16 12.45
C ALA A 66 2.60 10.56 11.01
N ARG A 67 2.05 11.67 10.50
CA ARG A 67 2.41 12.25 9.20
C ARG A 67 3.89 12.60 9.13
N GLU A 68 4.38 13.32 10.12
CA GLU A 68 5.78 13.75 10.20
C GLU A 68 6.72 12.53 10.24
N LYS A 69 6.42 11.53 11.07
CA LYS A 69 7.20 10.28 11.12
C LYS A 69 7.26 9.56 9.77
N PHE A 70 6.13 9.46 9.07
CA PHE A 70 6.09 8.82 7.75
C PHE A 70 6.96 9.56 6.72
N ILE A 71 6.75 10.87 6.58
CA ILE A 71 7.50 11.71 5.64
C ILE A 71 8.99 11.66 5.96
N GLU A 72 9.34 11.78 7.23
CA GLU A 72 10.72 11.88 7.70
C GLU A 72 11.48 10.55 7.56
N PHE A 73 10.81 9.41 7.77
CA PHE A 73 11.37 8.09 7.47
C PHE A 73 11.76 7.98 6.00
N PHE A 74 10.85 8.25 5.07
CA PHE A 74 11.13 8.13 3.64
C PHE A 74 12.12 9.18 3.15
N ARG A 75 12.08 10.40 3.70
CA ARG A 75 13.07 11.44 3.40
C ARG A 75 14.50 11.00 3.73
N ARG A 76 14.70 10.37 4.90
CA ARG A 76 16.02 9.81 5.27
C ARG A 76 16.45 8.63 4.38
N ASN A 77 15.49 7.96 3.75
CA ASN A 77 15.73 6.84 2.84
C ASN A 77 15.83 7.27 1.36
N GLY A 78 15.96 8.57 1.09
CA GLY A 78 16.26 9.08 -0.25
C GLY A 78 15.03 9.48 -1.08
N HIS A 79 13.83 9.45 -0.50
CA HIS A 79 12.62 9.92 -1.16
C HIS A 79 12.49 11.43 -1.03
N GLU A 80 12.19 12.10 -2.14
CA GLU A 80 11.91 13.53 -2.12
C GLU A 80 10.48 13.79 -1.66
N VAL A 81 10.29 14.76 -0.76
CA VAL A 81 8.98 15.10 -0.21
C VAL A 81 8.20 15.94 -1.22
N VAL A 82 7.00 15.49 -1.56
CA VAL A 82 6.10 16.18 -2.51
C VAL A 82 4.85 16.67 -1.80
N GLU A 83 4.51 17.93 -2.05
CA GLU A 83 3.30 18.56 -1.51
C GLU A 83 2.02 17.90 -2.05
N PRO A 84 1.00 17.69 -1.18
CA PRO A 84 -0.26 17.11 -1.59
C PRO A 84 -0.99 17.97 -2.64
N ARG A 85 -1.81 17.31 -3.47
CA ARG A 85 -2.69 17.94 -4.43
C ARG A 85 -4.10 18.12 -3.86
N PRO A 86 -4.95 18.97 -4.47
CA PRO A 86 -6.35 19.08 -4.08
C PRO A 86 -7.08 17.72 -4.15
N VAL A 87 -8.10 17.55 -3.29
CA VAL A 87 -8.99 16.38 -3.32
C VAL A 87 -9.87 16.32 -4.57
N VAL A 88 -10.00 17.43 -5.30
CA VAL A 88 -10.70 17.49 -6.58
C VAL A 88 -9.69 17.21 -7.70
N ALA A 89 -9.96 16.17 -8.50
CA ALA A 89 -9.04 15.67 -9.51
C ALA A 89 -9.06 16.50 -10.80
N ARG A 90 -8.58 17.75 -10.72
CA ARG A 90 -8.62 18.75 -11.82
C ARG A 90 -7.78 18.40 -13.05
N TRP A 91 -6.86 17.43 -12.94
CA TRP A 91 -5.88 17.06 -13.97
C TRP A 91 -6.31 15.87 -14.83
N ARG A 92 -7.49 15.32 -14.58
CA ARG A 92 -8.05 14.14 -15.27
C ARG A 92 -9.56 14.31 -15.47
N GLU A 93 -10.13 13.54 -16.38
CA GLU A 93 -11.55 13.65 -16.76
C GLU A 93 -12.38 12.40 -16.40
N ASP A 94 -11.72 11.35 -15.94
CA ASP A 94 -12.32 10.04 -15.64
C ASP A 94 -12.62 9.82 -14.14
N LEU A 95 -12.08 10.66 -13.25
CA LEU A 95 -12.41 10.70 -11.82
C LEU A 95 -12.67 12.13 -11.36
N TYR A 96 -13.65 12.31 -10.47
CA TYR A 96 -13.92 13.62 -9.85
C TYR A 96 -13.05 13.91 -8.62
N LEU A 97 -12.74 12.88 -7.84
CA LEU A 97 -12.08 12.99 -6.54
C LEU A 97 -10.79 12.16 -6.50
N THR A 98 -9.85 12.61 -5.66
CA THR A 98 -8.61 11.89 -5.37
C THR A 98 -8.93 10.71 -4.43
N ILE A 99 -8.97 9.48 -4.97
CA ILE A 99 -9.31 8.27 -4.21
C ILE A 99 -8.09 7.53 -3.61
N ALA A 100 -6.89 7.87 -4.09
CA ALA A 100 -5.62 7.29 -3.63
C ALA A 100 -4.45 8.24 -3.94
N SER A 101 -3.30 8.04 -3.27
CA SER A 101 -2.11 8.87 -3.50
C SER A 101 -1.54 8.74 -4.92
N ILE A 102 -1.69 7.59 -5.59
CA ILE A 102 -1.24 7.42 -6.99
C ILE A 102 -2.04 8.26 -7.99
N VAL A 103 -3.30 8.59 -7.66
CA VAL A 103 -4.25 9.25 -8.57
C VAL A 103 -3.76 10.62 -9.00
N VAL A 104 -2.93 11.28 -8.18
CA VAL A 104 -2.34 12.58 -8.50
C VAL A 104 -1.25 12.52 -9.58
N PHE A 105 -0.76 11.33 -9.88
CA PHE A 105 0.23 11.06 -10.93
C PHE A 105 -0.40 10.43 -12.17
N GLN A 106 -1.59 9.83 -12.04
CA GLN A 106 -2.34 9.25 -13.14
C GLN A 106 -3.07 10.30 -14.01
N PRO A 107 -3.26 10.01 -15.32
CA PRO A 107 -2.63 8.93 -16.08
C PRO A 107 -1.25 9.32 -16.64
N HIS A 108 -0.90 10.61 -16.61
CA HIS A 108 0.22 11.16 -17.38
C HIS A 108 1.60 10.66 -16.93
N VAL A 109 1.85 10.59 -15.62
CA VAL A 109 3.14 10.11 -15.10
C VAL A 109 3.23 8.60 -15.18
N THR A 110 2.14 7.91 -14.84
CA THR A 110 2.06 6.44 -14.85
C THR A 110 2.15 5.83 -16.24
N SER A 111 1.75 6.57 -17.28
CA SER A 111 1.93 6.18 -18.70
C SER A 111 3.30 6.59 -19.27
N GLY A 112 4.09 7.38 -18.54
CA GLY A 112 5.38 7.90 -19.02
C GLY A 112 5.28 9.13 -19.94
N LEU A 113 4.08 9.70 -20.13
CA LEU A 113 3.91 10.93 -20.92
C LEU A 113 4.59 12.15 -20.27
N THR A 114 4.65 12.19 -18.94
CA THR A 114 5.27 13.27 -18.17
C THR A 114 6.16 12.67 -17.07
N PRO A 115 7.34 13.24 -16.78
CA PRO A 115 8.15 12.78 -15.66
C PRO A 115 7.45 13.03 -14.31
N PRO A 116 7.69 12.19 -13.28
CA PRO A 116 7.25 12.49 -11.93
C PRO A 116 7.96 13.74 -11.39
N PRO A 117 7.37 14.45 -10.40
CA PRO A 117 8.02 15.62 -9.81
C PRO A 117 9.34 15.29 -9.12
N ALA A 118 9.48 14.06 -8.61
CA ALA A 118 10.71 13.50 -8.08
C ALA A 118 10.67 11.96 -8.17
N ASN A 119 11.82 11.28 -8.04
CA ASN A 119 11.87 9.83 -8.14
C ASN A 119 13.08 9.22 -7.42
N PRO A 120 12.90 8.50 -6.30
CA PRO A 120 11.62 8.19 -5.66
C PRO A 120 11.05 9.40 -4.89
N LEU A 121 9.75 9.37 -4.59
CA LEU A 121 9.06 10.44 -3.86
C LEU A 121 8.24 9.92 -2.68
N VAL A 122 7.98 10.77 -1.69
CA VAL A 122 7.04 10.53 -0.59
C VAL A 122 6.01 11.64 -0.52
N ILE A 123 4.75 11.27 -0.31
CA ILE A 123 3.60 12.18 -0.22
C ILE A 123 2.63 11.68 0.85
N VAL A 124 1.95 12.60 1.53
CA VAL A 124 0.76 12.28 2.35
C VAL A 124 -0.42 13.01 1.74
N GLN A 125 -1.23 12.28 0.98
CA GLN A 125 -2.27 12.83 0.12
C GLN A 125 -3.65 12.72 0.79
N PRO A 126 -4.35 13.83 1.05
CA PRO A 126 -5.77 13.80 1.40
C PRO A 126 -6.59 13.13 0.28
N CYS A 127 -7.36 12.11 0.65
CA CYS A 127 -8.17 11.32 -0.26
C CYS A 127 -9.63 11.30 0.22
N ILE A 128 -10.55 11.14 -0.73
CA ILE A 128 -11.97 10.92 -0.47
C ILE A 128 -12.40 9.63 -1.16
N ARG A 129 -12.94 8.68 -0.39
CA ARG A 129 -13.59 7.46 -0.90
C ARG A 129 -15.04 7.47 -0.45
N LEU A 130 -15.95 7.40 -1.42
CA LEU A 130 -17.40 7.36 -1.17
C LEU A 130 -17.99 5.96 -1.34
N GLU A 131 -17.23 5.02 -1.90
CA GLU A 131 -17.64 3.63 -2.07
C GLU A 131 -17.87 2.93 -0.72
N ASP A 132 -17.08 3.28 0.29
CA ASP A 132 -17.15 2.69 1.63
C ASP A 132 -18.13 3.42 2.58
N ILE A 133 -18.95 4.34 2.07
CA ILE A 133 -19.77 5.24 2.91
C ILE A 133 -20.70 4.49 3.87
N ASP A 134 -21.28 3.36 3.44
CA ASP A 134 -22.17 2.54 4.26
C ASP A 134 -21.43 1.86 5.43
N SER A 135 -20.11 1.72 5.34
CA SER A 135 -19.27 1.10 6.40
C SER A 135 -18.73 2.11 7.41
N VAL A 136 -18.85 3.41 7.12
CA VAL A 136 -18.35 4.49 7.98
C VAL A 136 -19.14 4.52 9.29
N GLY A 137 -18.42 4.49 10.41
CA GLY A 137 -19.01 4.43 11.76
C GLY A 137 -19.44 3.03 12.23
N LEU A 138 -19.55 2.04 11.33
CA LEU A 138 -19.94 0.67 11.69
C LEU A 138 -18.75 -0.25 12.02
N THR A 139 -17.56 0.15 11.63
CA THR A 139 -16.37 -0.73 11.58
C THR A 139 -15.28 -0.29 12.56
N LEU A 140 -15.68 0.12 13.77
CA LEU A 140 -14.79 0.64 14.82
C LEU A 140 -13.85 1.75 14.33
N GLY A 141 -14.35 2.60 13.43
CA GLY A 141 -13.62 3.76 12.92
C GLY A 141 -12.56 3.47 11.85
N ARG A 142 -12.47 2.23 11.30
CA ARG A 142 -11.51 1.93 10.22
C ARG A 142 -11.87 2.59 8.89
N HIS A 143 -13.17 2.69 8.57
CA HIS A 143 -13.62 3.33 7.33
C HIS A 143 -13.94 4.80 7.59
N LEU A 144 -13.38 5.65 6.74
CA LEU A 144 -13.59 7.10 6.72
C LEU A 144 -13.95 7.51 5.30
N THR A 145 -14.80 8.54 5.16
CA THR A 145 -15.04 9.15 3.85
C THR A 145 -13.84 9.98 3.37
N SER A 146 -13.16 10.64 4.31
CA SER A 146 -11.97 11.46 4.06
C SER A 146 -10.85 11.02 4.98
N PHE A 147 -9.67 10.80 4.41
CA PHE A 147 -8.48 10.34 5.13
C PHE A 147 -7.20 10.83 4.44
N GLU A 148 -6.07 10.68 5.10
CA GLU A 148 -4.76 10.96 4.51
C GLU A 148 -4.07 9.65 4.15
N MET A 149 -3.71 9.49 2.87
CA MET A 149 -2.99 8.33 2.37
C MET A 149 -1.51 8.68 2.21
N GLY A 150 -0.67 8.08 3.05
CA GLY A 150 0.78 8.05 2.82
C GLY A 150 1.12 7.22 1.58
N GLY A 151 2.01 7.71 0.73
CA GLY A 151 2.51 6.99 -0.43
C GLY A 151 3.99 7.27 -0.65
N HIS A 152 4.77 6.20 -0.85
CA HIS A 152 6.16 6.28 -1.31
C HIS A 152 6.24 5.69 -2.72
N HIS A 153 6.36 6.55 -3.72
CA HIS A 153 6.24 6.16 -5.12
C HIS A 153 7.60 6.12 -5.80
N ALA A 154 7.88 5.02 -6.50
CA ALA A 154 9.01 4.86 -7.39
C ALA A 154 8.51 4.55 -8.79
N PHE A 155 8.93 5.34 -9.77
CA PHE A 155 8.53 5.19 -11.16
C PHE A 155 9.68 4.59 -11.97
N ASN A 156 9.55 3.31 -12.32
CA ASN A 156 10.55 2.62 -13.13
C ASN A 156 10.21 2.74 -14.63
N TYR A 157 11.25 2.92 -15.44
CA TYR A 157 11.15 3.02 -16.91
C TYR A 157 12.24 2.14 -17.54
N PRO A 158 12.14 1.75 -18.82
CA PRO A 158 13.20 1.03 -19.51
C PRO A 158 14.55 1.76 -19.38
N GLY A 159 15.52 1.12 -18.73
CA GLY A 159 16.85 1.69 -18.49
C GLY A 159 16.96 2.64 -17.28
N LYS A 160 15.89 2.79 -16.48
CA LYS A 160 15.90 3.56 -15.22
C LYS A 160 15.11 2.83 -14.14
N ASP A 161 15.82 2.04 -13.35
CA ASP A 161 15.30 1.35 -12.18
C ASP A 161 15.65 2.12 -10.90
N VAL A 162 14.65 2.34 -10.06
CA VAL A 162 14.79 3.02 -8.76
C VAL A 162 14.77 1.97 -7.64
N TYR A 163 13.63 1.29 -7.47
CA TYR A 163 13.49 0.07 -6.66
C TYR A 163 12.20 -0.65 -7.03
N TRP A 164 12.03 -1.89 -6.57
CA TRP A 164 10.85 -2.70 -6.89
C TRP A 164 10.26 -3.36 -5.64
N LYS A 165 9.67 -4.55 -5.80
CA LYS A 165 8.83 -5.20 -4.78
C LYS A 165 9.57 -5.48 -3.47
N ASP A 166 10.80 -5.99 -3.57
CA ASP A 166 11.60 -6.39 -2.41
C ASP A 166 11.86 -5.19 -1.50
N GLU A 167 12.37 -4.09 -2.05
CA GLU A 167 12.64 -2.87 -1.29
C GLU A 167 11.36 -2.19 -0.82
N THR A 168 10.27 -2.27 -1.59
CA THR A 168 8.98 -1.68 -1.18
C THR A 168 8.46 -2.34 0.09
N VAL A 169 8.48 -3.69 0.14
CA VAL A 169 8.08 -4.45 1.33
C VAL A 169 9.06 -4.23 2.48
N GLU A 170 10.36 -4.13 2.19
CA GLU A 170 11.38 -3.84 3.21
C GLU A 170 11.16 -2.47 3.87
N TYR A 171 10.84 -1.43 3.09
CA TYR A 171 10.51 -0.11 3.64
C TYR A 171 9.27 -0.14 4.53
N ALA A 172 8.20 -0.81 4.09
CA ALA A 172 7.00 -0.97 4.91
C ALA A 172 7.31 -1.69 6.22
N PHE A 173 8.03 -2.81 6.15
CA PHE A 173 8.44 -3.58 7.33
C PHE A 173 9.29 -2.75 8.31
N LYS A 174 10.30 -2.03 7.80
CA LYS A 174 11.16 -1.16 8.64
C LYS A 174 10.40 0.01 9.24
N PHE A 175 9.51 0.64 8.48
CA PHE A 175 8.68 1.72 9.03
C PHE A 175 7.87 1.24 10.24
N PHE A 176 7.21 0.09 10.14
CA PHE A 176 6.43 -0.45 11.26
C PHE A 176 7.28 -0.91 12.44
N THR A 177 8.36 -1.63 12.17
CA THR A 177 9.15 -2.28 13.23
C THR A 177 10.14 -1.33 13.90
N GLU A 178 10.73 -0.41 13.13
CA GLU A 178 11.77 0.52 13.59
C GLU A 178 11.17 1.89 13.99
N GLU A 179 10.30 2.49 13.18
CA GLU A 179 9.77 3.85 13.46
C GLU A 179 8.53 3.86 14.37
N LEU A 180 7.69 2.83 14.25
CA LEU A 180 6.47 2.64 15.05
C LEU A 180 6.64 1.61 16.17
N GLY A 181 7.75 0.87 16.16
CA GLY A 181 8.11 -0.03 17.24
C GLY A 181 7.18 -1.22 17.41
N ILE A 182 6.49 -1.65 16.35
CA ILE A 182 5.66 -2.84 16.33
C ILE A 182 6.56 -4.08 16.33
N PRO A 183 6.31 -5.10 17.17
CA PRO A 183 7.06 -6.35 17.12
C PRO A 183 7.02 -6.98 15.71
N PRO A 184 8.15 -7.36 15.11
CA PRO A 184 8.19 -7.96 13.78
C PRO A 184 7.22 -9.13 13.55
N GLU A 185 7.01 -9.95 14.57
CA GLU A 185 6.12 -11.12 14.56
C GLU A 185 4.63 -10.75 14.46
N GLU A 186 4.27 -9.48 14.70
CA GLU A 186 2.93 -8.94 14.53
C GLU A 186 2.69 -8.33 13.14
N ILE A 187 3.66 -8.41 12.23
CA ILE A 187 3.51 -7.94 10.85
C ILE A 187 3.09 -9.09 9.94
N THR A 188 1.99 -8.91 9.21
CA THR A 188 1.47 -9.90 8.27
C THR A 188 1.29 -9.29 6.89
N PHE A 189 1.90 -9.87 5.86
CA PHE A 189 1.68 -9.44 4.47
C PHE A 189 0.71 -10.38 3.78
N LYS A 190 -0.57 -9.98 3.69
CA LYS A 190 -1.62 -10.75 3.01
C LYS A 190 -1.57 -10.49 1.50
N GLU A 191 -1.54 -11.55 0.70
CA GLU A 191 -1.56 -11.44 -0.77
C GLU A 191 -2.92 -10.92 -1.24
N SER A 192 -2.90 -9.91 -2.12
CA SER A 192 -4.11 -9.28 -2.65
C SER A 192 -3.93 -8.82 -4.10
N TRP A 193 -5.01 -8.29 -4.66
CA TRP A 193 -5.06 -7.65 -5.97
C TRP A 193 -5.65 -6.25 -5.79
N TRP A 194 -5.03 -5.24 -6.42
CA TRP A 194 -5.53 -3.88 -6.39
C TRP A 194 -5.80 -3.38 -7.80
N GLU A 195 -6.89 -2.62 -7.96
CA GLU A 195 -7.24 -1.92 -9.20
C GLU A 195 -7.94 -0.60 -8.89
N GLY A 196 -7.65 0.43 -9.69
CA GLY A 196 -8.23 1.76 -9.51
C GLY A 196 -7.60 2.82 -10.41
N GLY A 197 -8.41 3.79 -10.84
CA GLY A 197 -7.95 4.94 -11.63
C GLY A 197 -7.28 4.60 -12.96
N GLY A 198 -7.62 3.45 -13.55
CA GLY A 198 -7.08 2.97 -14.82
C GLY A 198 -5.82 2.08 -14.72
N ASN A 199 -5.33 1.81 -13.51
CA ASN A 199 -4.18 0.92 -13.26
C ASN A 199 -4.55 -0.24 -12.33
N ALA A 200 -3.77 -1.33 -12.39
CA ALA A 200 -3.93 -2.49 -11.51
C ALA A 200 -2.61 -3.26 -11.32
N GLY A 201 -2.54 -4.09 -10.28
CA GLY A 201 -1.39 -4.94 -10.00
C GLY A 201 -1.55 -5.81 -8.74
N PRO A 202 -0.67 -6.82 -8.57
CA PRO A 202 -0.62 -7.60 -7.34
C PRO A 202 -0.12 -6.73 -6.18
N SER A 203 -0.71 -6.93 -5.00
CA SER A 203 -0.40 -6.13 -3.81
C SER A 203 -0.26 -7.00 -2.57
N PHE A 204 0.38 -6.44 -1.54
CA PHE A 204 0.29 -6.95 -0.18
C PHE A 204 -0.53 -5.97 0.64
N VAL A 205 -1.32 -6.50 1.56
CA VAL A 205 -2.08 -5.75 2.55
C VAL A 205 -1.59 -6.17 3.93
N ASP A 206 -1.21 -5.20 4.76
CA ASP A 206 -0.86 -5.42 6.18
C ASP A 206 -1.87 -4.70 7.08
N GLU A 207 -2.91 -5.41 7.50
CA GLU A 207 -4.03 -4.82 8.24
C GLU A 207 -3.85 -4.83 9.77
N GLN A 208 -2.80 -5.46 10.31
CA GLN A 208 -2.58 -5.51 11.76
C GLN A 208 -2.28 -4.14 12.37
N SER A 209 -1.79 -3.21 11.54
CA SER A 209 -1.33 -1.89 11.96
C SER A 209 -2.40 -0.79 11.96
N LEU A 210 -3.67 -1.10 11.63
CA LEU A 210 -4.73 -0.10 11.34
C LEU A 210 -4.39 0.83 10.15
N LEU A 211 -3.27 0.59 9.45
CA LEU A 211 -2.93 1.21 8.19
C LEU A 211 -2.92 0.12 7.13
N ASP A 212 -3.85 0.17 6.19
CA ASP A 212 -3.70 -0.53 4.92
C ASP A 212 -2.45 0.02 4.22
N PHE A 213 -1.31 -0.64 4.42
CA PHE A 213 -0.24 -0.53 3.44
C PHE A 213 -0.69 -1.37 2.26
N GLU A 214 -1.39 -0.71 1.33
CA GLU A 214 -1.34 -1.14 -0.05
C GLU A 214 0.15 -1.02 -0.44
N THR A 215 0.88 -2.13 -0.42
CA THR A 215 2.22 -2.18 -1.02
C THR A 215 1.99 -2.16 -2.52
N LEU A 216 1.90 -0.95 -3.05
CA LEU A 216 1.36 -0.66 -4.36
C LEU A 216 2.40 -0.92 -5.44
N GLN A 217 2.32 -2.09 -6.07
CA GLN A 217 2.99 -2.35 -7.34
C GLN A 217 2.12 -1.76 -8.46
N HIS A 218 2.01 -0.42 -8.47
CA HIS A 218 1.25 0.27 -9.49
C HIS A 218 1.88 0.07 -10.86
N ASN A 219 1.00 -0.23 -11.81
CA ASN A 219 1.24 -0.19 -13.24
C ASN A 219 1.95 -1.42 -13.83
N GLN A 220 1.75 -2.62 -13.28
CA GLN A 220 1.96 -3.79 -14.15
C GLN A 220 0.94 -3.79 -15.28
N LEU A 221 -0.29 -3.31 -15.04
CA LEU A 221 -1.35 -3.26 -16.04
C LEU A 221 -1.98 -1.86 -16.20
N VAL A 222 -2.44 -1.56 -17.42
CA VAL A 222 -3.26 -0.38 -17.78
C VAL A 222 -4.57 -0.84 -18.41
N LEU A 223 -5.66 -0.14 -18.07
CA LEU A 223 -6.97 -0.35 -18.67
C LEU A 223 -7.01 0.18 -20.11
N HIS A 224 -7.36 -0.69 -21.07
CA HIS A 224 -7.62 -0.29 -22.47
C HIS A 224 -9.12 -0.14 -22.75
N LEU A 225 -9.46 0.54 -23.86
CA LEU A 225 -10.82 0.82 -24.37
C LEU A 225 -11.78 -0.38 -24.46
N ASN A 226 -11.29 -1.62 -24.29
CA ASN A 226 -12.10 -2.84 -24.28
C ASN A 226 -12.38 -3.35 -22.85
N ASP A 227 -12.25 -2.49 -21.83
CA ASP A 227 -12.39 -2.79 -20.39
C ASP A 227 -11.50 -3.95 -19.91
N LYS A 228 -10.35 -4.14 -20.56
CA LYS A 228 -9.36 -5.16 -20.21
C LYS A 228 -8.06 -4.51 -19.79
N TYR A 229 -7.54 -4.96 -18.65
CA TYR A 229 -6.19 -4.65 -18.19
C TYR A 229 -5.17 -5.45 -19.00
N ASN A 230 -4.29 -4.75 -19.70
CA ASN A 230 -3.15 -5.36 -20.41
C ASN A 230 -1.85 -5.01 -19.69
N PRO A 231 -0.82 -5.89 -19.74
CA PRO A 231 0.51 -5.54 -19.27
C PRO A 231 0.97 -4.21 -19.84
N LEU A 232 1.60 -3.38 -19.03
CA LEU A 232 2.43 -2.30 -19.55
C LEU A 232 3.51 -2.95 -20.40
N ILE A 233 3.34 -2.82 -21.72
CA ILE A 233 4.33 -3.27 -22.69
C ILE A 233 5.47 -2.27 -22.60
N TYR A 234 6.58 -2.71 -22.02
CA TYR A 234 7.87 -2.04 -22.09
C TYR A 234 8.70 -2.65 -23.21
#